data_AF-A0A833YY37-F1
#
_entry.id   AF-A0A833YY37-F1
#
_cell.length_a   1.000
_cell.length_b   1.000
_cell.length_c   1.000
_cell.angle_alpha   90.00
_cell.angle_beta   90.00
_cell.angle_gamma   90.00
#
_symmetry.space_group_name_H-M   'P 1'
#
loop_
_entity.id
_entity.type
_entity.pdbx_description
1 polymer ?
#
loop_
_entity_poly.entity_id
_entity_poly.type
_entity_poly.pdbx_seq_one_letter_code
_entity_poly.pdbx_strand_id
1 'polypeptide(L)'
;MKPREDGSSSNYRELFLEICRNCSAVLCCRMAPLQKAQIVKLIKFSKEHPITLAIGDGANDVSMILEAHVGIGVIGKEGRQAARNSDYAIPKFKHLKKMLLVHGHFYYIRISELVQYFFYKNVCFIFPQFLYQFFCGFSQQTLYDTAYLTLYNISFTSLPILLYSLMEQHVSIETLKRDPSLYRDIAKNALLRWRVFIYWTFLGVFDALVFFFGAYFMFENTTVTSNGQIFGNWTFGTLVFTVMVFTVTLKLALDTHYWTWINHFVIWGSLLFYIVFSLLWGGIIWPFLSYQRMYYVFIQMLSSGPAWLAIVLLITVSLLPDVLKKVLCRQLWPSATERVQSTRAQSQDHLLDVSRFVSLHSPSPSATQPGPCSRQPTPTCPESTECSVLPPTVSVWNSRRRPSSRPCPHGPCGETGGEQITSSSL
;
A
#
# COMPACT_ATOMS: atom_id res chain seq x y z
N MET A 1 -33.86 -50.43 -10.34
CA MET A 1 -34.05 -49.09 -10.92
C MET A 1 -32.83 -48.25 -10.59
N LYS A 2 -31.98 -47.95 -11.58
CA LYS A 2 -30.90 -46.96 -11.47
C LYS A 2 -31.54 -45.56 -11.42
N PRO A 3 -31.17 -44.65 -10.49
CA PRO A 3 -31.66 -43.29 -10.54
C PRO A 3 -31.02 -42.57 -11.73
N ARG A 4 -31.85 -41.83 -12.48
CA ARG A 4 -31.46 -41.02 -13.64
C ARG A 4 -30.65 -39.79 -13.19
N GLU A 5 -29.67 -39.47 -14.03
CA GLU A 5 -28.68 -38.40 -13.98
C GLU A 5 -29.27 -36.96 -13.88
N ASP A 6 -28.63 -36.15 -13.02
CA ASP A 6 -28.02 -34.84 -13.35
C ASP A 6 -28.88 -33.66 -13.81
N GLY A 7 -30.03 -33.42 -13.15
CA GLY A 7 -30.79 -32.16 -13.31
C GLY A 7 -31.17 -31.40 -12.03
N SER A 8 -31.24 -32.06 -10.86
CA SER A 8 -31.84 -31.44 -9.66
C SER A 8 -30.85 -31.02 -8.58
N SER A 9 -29.68 -31.65 -8.48
CA SER A 9 -28.71 -31.41 -7.40
C SER A 9 -28.00 -30.05 -7.53
N SER A 10 -27.75 -29.59 -8.75
CA SER A 10 -27.22 -28.25 -9.03
C SER A 10 -28.23 -27.16 -8.65
N ASN A 11 -29.52 -27.43 -8.86
CA ASN A 11 -30.60 -26.48 -8.60
C ASN A 11 -30.77 -26.21 -7.08
N TYR A 12 -30.72 -27.24 -6.23
CA TYR A 12 -30.81 -27.04 -4.77
C TYR A 12 -29.60 -26.32 -4.17
N ARG A 13 -28.40 -26.51 -4.75
CA ARG A 13 -27.19 -25.81 -4.30
C ARG A 13 -27.26 -24.32 -4.60
N GLU A 14 -27.76 -23.97 -5.78
CA GLU A 14 -27.96 -22.57 -6.18
C GLU A 14 -29.06 -21.92 -5.34
N LEU A 15 -30.19 -22.62 -5.12
CA LEU A 15 -31.28 -22.13 -4.27
C LEU A 15 -30.79 -21.90 -2.82
N PHE A 16 -30.01 -22.83 -2.27
CA PHE A 16 -29.40 -22.68 -0.95
C PHE A 16 -28.49 -21.45 -0.89
N LEU A 17 -27.64 -21.24 -1.90
CA LEU A 17 -26.79 -20.06 -2.00
C LEU A 17 -27.60 -18.75 -2.06
N GLU A 18 -28.69 -18.74 -2.82
CA GLU A 18 -29.57 -17.57 -2.94
C GLU A 18 -30.23 -17.22 -1.61
N ILE A 19 -30.74 -18.22 -0.88
CA ILE A 19 -31.29 -18.04 0.46
C ILE A 19 -30.20 -17.49 1.41
N CYS A 20 -29.02 -18.09 1.43
CA CYS A 20 -27.92 -17.64 2.28
C CYS A 20 -27.49 -16.19 2.00
N ARG A 21 -27.55 -15.73 0.75
CA ARG A 21 -27.19 -14.36 0.35
C ARG A 21 -28.22 -13.32 0.80
N ASN A 22 -29.49 -13.70 0.85
CA ASN A 22 -30.57 -12.81 1.27
C ASN A 22 -30.72 -12.72 2.80
N CYS A 23 -30.10 -13.64 3.55
CA CYS A 23 -30.06 -13.62 5.01
C CYS A 23 -28.99 -12.66 5.54
N SER A 24 -29.29 -11.94 6.63
CA SER A 24 -28.30 -11.09 7.31
C SER A 24 -27.20 -11.89 8.02
N ALA A 25 -27.53 -13.10 8.48
CA ALA A 25 -26.59 -14.01 9.11
C ALA A 25 -27.01 -15.45 8.84
N VAL A 26 -26.03 -16.35 8.70
CA VAL A 26 -26.25 -17.79 8.51
C VAL A 26 -25.48 -18.54 9.57
N LEU A 27 -26.15 -19.45 10.28
CA LEU A 27 -25.56 -20.32 11.29
C LEU A 27 -25.69 -21.77 10.84
N CYS A 28 -24.56 -22.46 10.76
CA CYS A 28 -24.52 -23.88 10.43
C CYS A 28 -24.11 -24.68 11.68
N CYS A 29 -25.01 -25.53 12.16
CA CYS A 29 -24.82 -26.30 13.39
C CYS A 29 -24.31 -27.71 13.10
N ARG A 30 -23.51 -28.28 14.03
CA ARG A 30 -23.07 -29.68 14.00
C ARG A 30 -22.38 -30.12 12.70
N MET A 31 -21.69 -29.21 12.03
CA MET A 31 -20.95 -29.54 10.80
C MET A 31 -19.65 -30.30 11.08
N ALA A 32 -19.45 -31.39 10.34
CA ALA A 32 -18.17 -32.07 10.26
C ALA A 32 -17.12 -31.18 9.57
N PRO A 33 -15.81 -31.36 9.83
CA PRO A 33 -14.74 -30.55 9.23
C PRO A 33 -14.82 -30.43 7.70
N LEU A 34 -15.10 -31.55 7.02
CA LEU A 34 -15.25 -31.58 5.56
C LEU A 34 -16.48 -30.82 5.07
N GLN A 35 -17.58 -30.81 5.82
CA GLN A 35 -18.78 -30.06 5.47
C GLN A 35 -18.53 -28.55 5.56
N LYS A 36 -17.76 -28.09 6.57
CA LYS A 36 -17.35 -26.68 6.67
C LYS A 36 -16.59 -26.23 5.42
N ALA A 37 -15.64 -27.03 4.95
CA ALA A 37 -14.90 -26.76 3.71
C ALA A 37 -15.83 -26.74 2.49
N GLN A 38 -16.77 -27.69 2.38
CA GLN A 38 -17.74 -27.72 1.27
C GLN A 38 -18.60 -26.44 1.18
N ILE A 39 -18.99 -25.85 2.31
CA ILE A 39 -19.72 -24.57 2.34
C ILE A 39 -18.82 -23.43 1.84
N VAL A 40 -17.58 -23.34 2.30
CA VAL A 40 -16.62 -22.33 1.83
C VAL A 40 -16.39 -22.46 0.32
N LYS A 41 -16.19 -23.70 -0.16
CA LYS A 41 -16.04 -24.01 -1.58
C LYS A 41 -17.26 -23.57 -2.39
N LEU A 42 -18.47 -23.86 -1.90
CA LEU A 42 -19.71 -23.47 -2.55
C LEU A 42 -19.82 -21.94 -2.72
N ILE A 43 -19.47 -21.17 -1.68
CA ILE A 43 -19.50 -19.70 -1.73
C ILE A 43 -18.39 -19.15 -2.64
N LYS A 44 -17.18 -19.71 -2.54
CA LYS A 44 -16.00 -19.33 -3.34
C LYS A 44 -16.23 -19.44 -4.85
N PHE A 45 -16.91 -20.51 -5.28
CA PHE A 45 -17.22 -20.78 -6.68
C PHE A 45 -18.63 -20.30 -7.10
N SER A 46 -19.29 -19.48 -6.27
CA SER A 46 -20.55 -18.85 -6.65
C SER A 46 -20.34 -17.80 -7.76
N LYS A 47 -21.42 -17.42 -8.46
CA LYS A 47 -21.40 -16.50 -9.61
C LYS A 47 -20.70 -15.16 -9.35
N GLU A 48 -20.71 -14.67 -8.11
CA GLU A 48 -20.07 -13.40 -7.76
C GLU A 48 -18.56 -13.51 -7.52
N HIS A 49 -18.04 -14.73 -7.42
CA HIS A 49 -16.64 -15.03 -7.08
C HIS A 49 -16.11 -14.17 -5.91
N PRO A 50 -16.79 -14.18 -4.74
CA PRO A 50 -16.39 -13.38 -3.59
C PRO A 50 -15.06 -13.88 -3.01
N ILE A 51 -14.29 -12.95 -2.45
CA ILE A 51 -13.10 -13.30 -1.67
C ILE A 51 -13.55 -13.83 -0.31
N THR A 52 -13.22 -15.09 -0.04
CA THR A 52 -13.61 -15.82 1.17
C THR A 52 -12.46 -15.84 2.17
N LEU A 53 -12.80 -15.62 3.45
CA LEU A 53 -11.87 -15.68 4.56
C LEU A 53 -12.42 -16.65 5.60
N ALA A 54 -11.59 -17.59 6.04
CA ALA A 54 -11.95 -18.57 7.07
C ALA A 54 -11.08 -18.41 8.30
N ILE A 55 -11.70 -18.54 9.48
CA ILE A 55 -11.02 -18.40 10.78
C ILE A 55 -11.33 -19.62 11.63
N GLY A 56 -10.31 -20.16 12.29
CA GLY A 56 -10.48 -21.26 13.25
C GLY A 56 -9.31 -21.37 14.21
N ASP A 57 -9.52 -22.07 15.32
CA ASP A 57 -8.52 -22.30 16.38
C ASP A 57 -8.13 -23.78 16.50
N GLY A 58 -9.05 -24.69 16.15
CA GLY A 58 -8.88 -26.13 16.28
C GLY A 58 -8.57 -26.89 14.99
N ALA A 59 -8.24 -28.18 15.13
CA ALA A 59 -8.01 -29.08 14.00
C ALA A 59 -9.26 -29.25 13.10
N ASN A 60 -10.45 -29.07 13.67
CA ASN A 60 -11.73 -29.17 12.96
C ASN A 60 -11.94 -28.09 11.90
N ASP A 61 -11.18 -26.99 11.97
CA ASP A 61 -11.30 -25.86 11.06
C ASP A 61 -10.19 -25.82 10.01
N VAL A 62 -9.19 -26.72 10.10
CA VAL A 62 -8.05 -26.75 9.16
C VAL A 62 -8.53 -26.92 7.72
N SER A 63 -9.44 -27.86 7.46
CA SER A 63 -9.99 -28.05 6.10
C SER A 63 -10.75 -26.83 5.58
N MET A 64 -11.42 -26.09 6.48
CA MET A 64 -12.14 -24.86 6.13
C MET A 64 -11.17 -23.71 5.83
N ILE A 65 -10.11 -23.58 6.64
CA ILE A 65 -9.04 -22.58 6.49
C ILE A 65 -8.33 -22.75 5.15
N LEU A 66 -7.97 -23.98 4.78
CA LEU A 66 -7.27 -24.28 3.53
C LEU A 66 -8.13 -24.10 2.28
N GLU A 67 -9.46 -24.22 2.39
CA GLU A 67 -10.37 -24.05 1.25
C GLU A 67 -10.64 -22.57 0.93
N ALA A 68 -10.55 -21.68 1.93
CA ALA A 68 -10.74 -20.24 1.75
C ALA A 68 -9.63 -19.59 0.91
N HIS A 69 -9.83 -18.35 0.46
CA HIS A 69 -8.75 -17.59 -0.20
C HIS A 69 -7.72 -17.09 0.81
N VAL A 70 -8.17 -16.79 2.02
CA VAL A 70 -7.31 -16.39 3.14
C VAL A 70 -7.73 -17.19 4.36
N GLY A 71 -6.80 -17.98 4.87
CA GLY A 71 -6.94 -18.76 6.09
C GLY A 71 -6.31 -18.06 7.29
N ILE A 72 -7.07 -17.89 8.38
CA ILE A 72 -6.56 -17.29 9.62
C ILE A 72 -6.71 -18.26 10.78
N GLY A 73 -5.58 -18.59 11.41
CA GLY A 73 -5.55 -19.41 12.60
C GLY A 73 -5.56 -18.55 13.86
N VAL A 74 -6.40 -18.88 14.83
CA VAL A 74 -6.34 -18.28 16.16
C VAL A 74 -5.45 -19.16 17.04
N ILE A 75 -4.46 -18.56 17.70
CA ILE A 75 -3.54 -19.28 18.58
C ILE A 75 -4.28 -19.61 19.88
N GLY A 76 -4.89 -20.79 19.91
CA GLY A 76 -5.63 -21.32 21.06
C GLY A 76 -4.77 -22.08 22.07
N LYS A 77 -5.40 -22.44 23.19
CA LYS A 77 -4.83 -23.36 24.20
C LYS A 77 -5.05 -24.83 23.84
N GLU A 78 -6.10 -25.14 23.10
CA GLU A 78 -6.51 -26.52 22.74
C GLU A 78 -5.67 -27.14 21.63
N GLY A 79 -4.88 -26.34 20.91
CA GLY A 79 -3.97 -26.82 19.89
C GLY A 79 -3.45 -25.68 19.02
N ARG A 80 -2.32 -25.91 18.34
CA ARG A 80 -1.73 -24.96 17.37
C ARG A 80 -1.91 -25.42 15.92
N GLN A 81 -2.76 -26.40 15.67
CA GLN A 81 -2.91 -27.00 14.34
C GLN A 81 -3.53 -26.00 13.34
N ALA A 82 -4.57 -25.26 13.73
CA ALA A 82 -5.15 -24.22 12.87
C ALA A 82 -4.13 -23.13 12.55
N ALA A 83 -3.42 -22.61 13.56
CA ALA A 83 -2.38 -21.59 13.40
C ALA A 83 -1.19 -22.02 12.52
N ARG A 84 -0.82 -23.32 12.54
CA ARG A 84 0.27 -23.85 11.70
C ARG A 84 -0.14 -24.08 10.24
N ASN A 85 -1.43 -24.32 9.99
CA ASN A 85 -1.97 -24.60 8.66
C ASN A 85 -2.69 -23.38 8.04
N SER A 86 -2.65 -22.22 8.69
CA SER A 86 -3.25 -20.97 8.21
C SER A 86 -2.19 -20.05 7.58
N ASP A 87 -2.61 -19.20 6.64
CA ASP A 87 -1.75 -18.17 6.05
C ASP A 87 -1.28 -17.14 7.09
N TYR A 88 -2.17 -16.78 8.03
CA TYR A 88 -1.88 -15.85 9.12
C TYR A 88 -2.34 -16.39 10.46
N ALA A 89 -1.53 -16.22 11.50
CA ALA A 89 -1.87 -16.60 12.87
C ALA A 89 -2.07 -15.36 13.76
N ILE A 90 -3.23 -15.25 14.42
CA ILE A 90 -3.53 -14.18 15.38
C ILE A 90 -3.75 -14.75 16.79
N PRO A 91 -3.30 -14.06 17.86
CA PRO A 91 -3.44 -14.61 19.21
C PRO A 91 -4.85 -14.47 19.79
N LYS A 92 -5.63 -13.49 19.32
CA LYS A 92 -7.01 -13.22 19.79
C LYS A 92 -7.84 -12.69 18.63
N PHE A 93 -9.12 -13.05 18.59
CA PHE A 93 -10.05 -12.62 17.54
C PHE A 93 -10.12 -11.09 17.38
N LYS A 94 -9.99 -10.31 18.46
CA LYS A 94 -9.99 -8.83 18.40
C LYS A 94 -8.92 -8.23 17.47
N HIS A 95 -7.81 -8.93 17.22
CA HIS A 95 -6.74 -8.44 16.33
C HIS A 95 -7.09 -8.56 14.85
N LEU A 96 -8.10 -9.37 14.50
CA LEU A 96 -8.62 -9.49 13.13
C LEU A 96 -9.04 -8.13 12.55
N LYS A 97 -9.69 -7.29 13.38
CA LYS A 97 -10.10 -5.94 12.98
C LYS A 97 -8.92 -5.11 12.49
N LYS A 98 -7.80 -5.13 13.22
CA LYS A 98 -6.58 -4.39 12.83
C LYS A 98 -5.92 -5.03 11.60
N MET A 99 -5.84 -6.35 11.56
CA MET A 99 -5.26 -7.08 10.44
C MET A 99 -5.96 -6.74 9.10
N LEU A 100 -7.28 -6.83 9.05
CA LEU A 100 -8.03 -6.61 7.80
C LEU A 100 -8.15 -5.13 7.45
N LEU A 101 -8.67 -4.30 8.37
CA LEU A 101 -8.99 -2.91 8.07
C LEU A 101 -7.74 -2.03 7.90
N VAL A 102 -6.62 -2.38 8.53
CA VAL A 102 -5.38 -1.59 8.43
C VAL A 102 -4.41 -2.25 7.47
N HIS A 103 -3.92 -3.45 7.80
CA HIS A 103 -2.85 -4.08 7.00
C HIS A 103 -3.37 -4.55 5.64
N GLY A 104 -4.55 -5.16 5.59
CA GLY A 104 -5.20 -5.55 4.32
C GLY A 104 -5.44 -4.34 3.42
N HIS A 105 -5.90 -3.22 3.99
CA HIS A 105 -6.09 -1.97 3.25
C HIS A 105 -4.78 -1.41 2.69
N PHE A 106 -3.75 -1.31 3.52
CA PHE A 106 -2.43 -0.84 3.07
C PHE A 106 -1.83 -1.73 1.99
N TYR A 107 -1.81 -3.05 2.18
CA TYR A 107 -1.24 -3.95 1.19
C TYR A 107 -1.98 -3.87 -0.15
N TYR A 108 -3.31 -3.76 -0.13
CA TYR A 108 -4.09 -3.60 -1.35
C TYR A 108 -3.70 -2.34 -2.12
N ILE A 109 -3.67 -1.18 -1.46
CA ILE A 109 -3.32 0.10 -2.10
C ILE A 109 -1.89 0.06 -2.64
N ARG A 110 -0.93 -0.34 -1.80
CA ARG A 110 0.50 -0.42 -2.13
C ARG A 110 0.78 -1.31 -3.34
N ILE A 111 0.19 -2.51 -3.37
CA ILE A 111 0.38 -3.45 -4.48
C ILE A 111 -0.33 -2.92 -5.74
N SER A 112 -1.51 -2.32 -5.59
CA SER A 112 -2.25 -1.79 -6.73
C SER A 112 -1.48 -0.65 -7.42
N GLU A 113 -0.95 0.28 -6.66
CA GLU A 113 -0.12 1.40 -7.15
C GLU A 113 1.21 0.91 -7.70
N LEU A 114 1.89 -0.03 -7.00
CA LEU A 114 3.11 -0.68 -7.49
C LEU A 114 2.91 -1.26 -8.90
N VAL A 115 1.85 -2.04 -9.10
CA VAL A 115 1.56 -2.68 -10.39
C VAL A 115 1.29 -1.62 -11.46
N GLN A 116 0.41 -0.65 -11.17
CA GLN A 116 0.05 0.41 -12.12
C GLN A 116 1.27 1.24 -12.54
N TYR A 117 2.07 1.66 -11.57
CA TYR A 117 3.30 2.40 -11.82
C TYR A 117 4.34 1.57 -12.58
N PHE A 118 4.46 0.28 -12.28
CA PHE A 118 5.38 -0.61 -13.01
C PHE A 118 5.00 -0.74 -14.48
N PHE A 119 3.71 -0.84 -14.80
CA PHE A 119 3.28 -0.82 -16.20
C PHE A 119 3.52 0.54 -16.86
N TYR A 120 3.12 1.63 -16.20
CA TYR A 120 3.34 3.00 -16.66
C TYR A 120 4.82 3.26 -17.02
N LYS A 121 5.75 3.01 -16.09
CA LYS A 121 7.18 3.29 -16.31
C LYS A 121 7.76 2.46 -17.47
N ASN A 122 7.33 1.21 -17.62
CA ASN A 122 7.81 0.35 -18.71
C ASN A 122 7.24 0.78 -20.07
N VAL A 123 6.00 1.27 -20.12
CA VAL A 123 5.44 1.89 -21.33
C VAL A 123 6.21 3.15 -21.69
N CYS A 124 6.46 4.03 -20.73
CA CYS A 124 7.30 5.23 -20.91
C CYS A 124 8.69 4.90 -21.47
N PHE A 125 9.24 3.74 -21.08
CA PHE A 125 10.55 3.27 -21.52
C PHE A 125 10.56 2.66 -22.92
N ILE A 126 9.65 1.73 -23.21
CA ILE A 126 9.66 0.98 -24.48
C ILE A 126 9.00 1.77 -25.62
N PHE A 127 8.03 2.63 -25.34
CA PHE A 127 7.29 3.30 -26.40
C PHE A 127 8.14 4.29 -27.22
N PRO A 128 9.06 5.10 -26.66
CA PRO A 128 9.98 5.93 -27.45
C PRO A 128 10.91 5.09 -28.34
N GLN A 129 11.36 3.93 -27.85
CA GLN A 129 12.16 2.98 -28.62
C GLN A 129 11.36 2.41 -29.81
N PHE A 130 10.07 2.12 -29.60
CA PHE A 130 9.15 1.71 -30.66
C PHE A 130 8.96 2.81 -31.70
N LEU A 131 8.73 4.06 -31.27
CA LEU A 131 8.59 5.22 -32.17
C LEU A 131 9.86 5.43 -33.00
N TYR A 132 11.03 5.34 -32.36
CA TYR A 132 12.32 5.48 -33.01
C TYR A 132 12.50 4.51 -34.18
N GLN A 133 11.88 3.33 -34.11
CA GLN A 133 12.01 2.32 -35.15
C GLN A 133 11.45 2.75 -36.52
N PHE A 134 10.42 3.60 -36.52
CA PHE A 134 9.86 4.16 -37.75
C PHE A 134 10.86 5.08 -38.45
N PHE A 135 11.67 5.83 -37.69
CA PHE A 135 12.69 6.73 -38.21
C PHE A 135 13.95 6.00 -38.68
N CYS A 136 14.20 4.80 -38.15
CA CYS A 136 15.33 3.95 -38.54
C CYS A 136 15.01 2.93 -39.65
N GLY A 137 13.82 3.00 -40.27
CA GLY A 137 13.42 2.06 -41.32
C GLY A 137 13.39 0.59 -40.88
N PHE A 138 12.97 0.32 -39.64
CA PHE A 138 12.89 -1.05 -39.09
C PHE A 138 14.21 -1.84 -38.97
N SER A 139 15.36 -1.16 -39.02
CA SER A 139 16.71 -1.76 -38.88
C SER A 139 17.09 -2.26 -37.47
N GLN A 140 16.18 -2.19 -36.48
CA GLN A 140 16.44 -2.59 -35.08
C GLN A 140 17.53 -1.79 -34.34
N GLN A 141 17.93 -0.62 -34.86
CA GLN A 141 18.83 0.28 -34.16
C GLN A 141 18.22 0.74 -32.84
N THR A 142 18.98 0.60 -31.74
CA THR A 142 18.50 1.01 -30.43
C THR A 142 18.59 2.53 -30.23
N LEU A 143 17.56 3.09 -29.60
CA LEU A 143 17.55 4.49 -29.15
C LEU A 143 18.47 4.67 -27.94
N TYR A 144 18.38 3.74 -26.99
CA TYR A 144 19.19 3.77 -25.76
C TYR A 144 20.45 2.91 -25.88
N ASP A 145 21.48 3.29 -25.12
CA ASP A 145 22.68 2.47 -24.96
C ASP A 145 22.37 1.19 -24.17
N THR A 146 23.14 0.14 -24.45
CA THR A 146 22.99 -1.18 -23.83
C THR A 146 23.08 -1.12 -22.30
N ALA A 147 23.94 -0.27 -21.73
CA ALA A 147 24.03 -0.12 -20.27
C ALA A 147 22.77 0.53 -19.69
N TYR A 148 22.22 1.55 -20.36
CA TYR A 148 20.96 2.16 -19.93
C TYR A 148 19.77 1.21 -20.07
N LEU A 149 19.72 0.40 -21.13
CA LEU A 149 18.67 -0.61 -21.32
C LEU A 149 18.63 -1.62 -20.16
N THR A 150 19.81 -2.06 -19.69
CA THR A 150 19.91 -3.05 -18.61
C THR A 150 19.68 -2.44 -17.23
N LEU A 151 20.27 -1.27 -16.95
CA LEU A 151 20.24 -0.65 -15.62
C LEU A 151 18.94 0.08 -15.30
N TYR A 152 18.13 0.46 -16.31
CA TYR A 152 16.88 1.17 -16.10
C TYR A 152 15.94 0.48 -15.10
N ASN A 153 15.67 -0.81 -15.34
CA ASN A 153 14.77 -1.60 -14.49
C ASN A 153 15.46 -2.17 -13.26
N ILE A 154 16.79 -2.30 -13.24
CA ILE A 154 17.53 -2.93 -12.15
C ILE A 154 17.92 -1.93 -11.06
N SER A 155 18.39 -0.74 -11.45
CA SER A 155 19.01 0.21 -10.51
C SER A 155 18.32 1.56 -10.48
N PHE A 156 17.99 2.14 -11.64
CA PHE A 156 17.49 3.52 -11.68
C PHE A 156 16.06 3.67 -11.17
N THR A 157 15.19 2.67 -11.37
CA THR A 157 13.75 2.82 -11.09
C THR A 157 13.14 1.75 -10.19
N SER A 158 13.88 0.71 -9.79
CA SER A 158 13.37 -0.40 -8.96
C SER A 158 13.32 -0.08 -7.47
N LEU A 159 14.40 0.49 -6.93
CA LEU A 159 14.53 0.78 -5.50
C LEU A 159 13.49 1.80 -5.03
N PRO A 160 13.24 2.93 -5.73
CA PRO A 160 12.23 3.89 -5.31
C PRO A 160 10.83 3.28 -5.22
N ILE A 161 10.41 2.52 -6.24
CA ILE A 161 9.07 1.93 -6.26
C ILE A 161 8.91 0.80 -5.24
N LEU A 162 9.97 0.02 -5.00
CA LEU A 162 9.96 -1.01 -3.97
C LEU A 162 9.78 -0.38 -2.59
N LEU A 163 10.58 0.63 -2.25
CA LEU A 163 10.48 1.28 -0.94
C LEU A 163 9.15 2.02 -0.75
N TYR A 164 8.66 2.68 -1.79
CA TYR A 164 7.31 3.23 -1.83
C TYR A 164 6.27 2.15 -1.45
N SER A 165 6.27 1.01 -2.16
CA SER A 165 5.31 -0.07 -1.91
C SER A 165 5.42 -0.70 -0.51
N LEU A 166 6.56 -0.58 0.17
CA LEU A 166 6.74 -1.11 1.52
C LEU A 166 6.33 -0.10 2.60
N MET A 167 6.63 1.18 2.40
CA MET A 167 6.55 2.20 3.44
C MET A 167 5.32 3.11 3.33
N GLU A 168 4.67 3.19 2.17
CA GLU A 168 3.60 4.15 1.90
C GLU A 168 2.41 4.01 2.88
N GLN A 169 1.93 5.14 3.39
CA GLN A 169 0.82 5.23 4.33
C GLN A 169 -0.06 6.41 3.96
N HIS A 170 -0.91 6.22 2.97
CA HIS A 170 -1.84 7.25 2.54
C HIS A 170 -2.83 7.69 3.66
N VAL A 171 -3.13 6.84 4.65
CA VAL A 171 -4.02 7.17 5.78
C VAL A 171 -3.46 6.65 7.10
N SER A 172 -3.68 7.39 8.19
CA SER A 172 -3.26 6.96 9.53
C SER A 172 -3.98 5.69 10.00
N ILE A 173 -3.25 4.83 10.72
CA ILE A 173 -3.74 3.55 11.26
C ILE A 173 -5.01 3.73 12.11
N GLU A 174 -5.08 4.79 12.91
CA GLU A 174 -6.22 5.02 13.81
C GLU A 174 -7.48 5.44 13.06
N THR A 175 -7.33 6.18 11.95
CA THR A 175 -8.46 6.52 11.08
C THR A 175 -9.07 5.27 10.46
N LEU A 176 -8.25 4.37 9.90
CA LEU A 176 -8.72 3.12 9.28
C LEU A 176 -9.43 2.19 10.28
N LYS A 177 -9.00 2.17 11.55
CA LYS A 177 -9.69 1.40 12.59
C LYS A 177 -11.02 2.01 13.03
N ARG A 178 -11.11 3.36 13.02
CA ARG A 178 -12.28 4.11 13.46
C ARG A 178 -13.40 4.07 12.43
N ASP A 179 -13.06 4.14 11.14
CA ASP A 179 -14.01 4.15 10.04
C ASP A 179 -13.83 2.93 9.10
N PRO A 180 -14.55 1.82 9.37
CA PRO A 180 -14.51 0.63 8.51
C PRO A 180 -15.12 0.84 7.14
N SER A 181 -15.86 1.93 6.89
CA SER A 181 -16.51 2.16 5.60
C SER A 181 -15.49 2.34 4.47
N LEU A 182 -14.29 2.86 4.79
CA LEU A 182 -13.15 3.00 3.87
C LEU A 182 -12.68 1.66 3.27
N TYR A 183 -12.92 0.54 3.96
CA TYR A 183 -12.61 -0.78 3.41
C TYR A 183 -13.54 -1.16 2.25
N ARG A 184 -14.73 -0.55 2.14
CA ARG A 184 -15.64 -0.79 1.00
C ARG A 184 -15.15 -0.15 -0.28
N ASP A 185 -14.36 0.92 -0.20
CA ASP A 185 -13.82 1.62 -1.37
C ASP A 185 -12.80 0.77 -2.14
N ILE A 186 -12.06 -0.06 -1.41
CA ILE A 186 -11.10 -1.02 -1.98
C ILE A 186 -11.74 -2.36 -2.37
N ALA A 187 -12.98 -2.59 -1.96
CA ALA A 187 -13.68 -3.83 -2.25
C ALA A 187 -13.90 -3.99 -3.78
N LYS A 188 -14.04 -5.25 -4.23
CA LYS A 188 -14.20 -5.60 -5.66
C LYS A 188 -13.07 -5.11 -6.56
N ASN A 189 -11.87 -5.04 -6.00
CA ASN A 189 -10.64 -4.72 -6.71
C ASN A 189 -10.72 -3.41 -7.53
N ALA A 190 -11.18 -2.33 -6.89
CA ALA A 190 -11.48 -1.06 -7.56
C ALA A 190 -10.26 -0.43 -8.28
N LEU A 191 -9.07 -0.48 -7.67
CA LEU A 191 -7.87 0.15 -8.22
C LEU A 191 -7.25 -0.64 -9.38
N LEU A 192 -7.30 -1.97 -9.36
CA LEU A 192 -6.77 -2.80 -10.47
C LEU A 192 -7.82 -3.09 -11.54
N ARG A 193 -8.92 -2.33 -11.57
CA ARG A 193 -9.93 -2.47 -12.63
C ARG A 193 -9.33 -2.03 -13.96
N TRP A 194 -9.77 -2.68 -15.04
CA TRP A 194 -9.33 -2.40 -16.41
C TRP A 194 -9.37 -0.91 -16.80
N ARG A 195 -10.36 -0.16 -16.32
CA ARG A 195 -10.49 1.29 -16.57
C ARG A 195 -9.30 2.08 -16.03
N VAL A 196 -8.86 1.77 -14.81
CA VAL A 196 -7.73 2.44 -14.16
C VAL A 196 -6.44 2.01 -14.86
N PHE A 197 -6.30 0.72 -15.16
CA PHE A 197 -5.15 0.19 -15.89
C PHE A 197 -4.95 0.86 -17.27
N ILE A 198 -6.02 0.98 -18.06
CA ILE A 198 -5.98 1.69 -19.35
C ILE A 198 -5.58 3.15 -19.15
N TYR A 199 -6.13 3.83 -18.14
CA TYR A 199 -5.76 5.22 -17.86
C TYR A 199 -4.25 5.37 -17.63
N TRP A 200 -3.65 4.54 -16.78
CA TRP A 200 -2.18 4.58 -16.54
C TRP A 200 -1.37 4.23 -17.78
N THR A 201 -1.87 3.33 -18.61
CA THR A 201 -1.22 2.95 -19.87
C THR A 201 -1.25 4.11 -20.87
N PHE A 202 -2.41 4.76 -21.04
CA PHE A 202 -2.56 5.90 -21.93
C PHE A 202 -1.71 7.08 -21.47
N LEU A 203 -1.65 7.34 -20.16
CA LEU A 203 -0.76 8.32 -19.58
C LEU A 203 0.71 8.02 -19.91
N GLY A 204 1.14 6.77 -19.79
CA GLY A 204 2.51 6.38 -20.16
C GLY A 204 2.82 6.54 -21.65
N VAL A 205 1.83 6.29 -22.52
CA VAL A 205 1.94 6.56 -23.96
C VAL A 205 2.04 8.07 -24.23
N PHE A 206 1.22 8.88 -23.56
CA PHE A 206 1.27 10.34 -23.66
C PHE A 206 2.65 10.88 -23.26
N ASP A 207 3.16 10.49 -22.10
CA ASP A 207 4.48 10.93 -21.64
C ASP A 207 5.59 10.46 -22.59
N ALA A 208 5.53 9.23 -23.06
CA ALA A 208 6.48 8.73 -24.06
C ALA A 208 6.46 9.53 -25.37
N LEU A 209 5.28 9.94 -25.84
CA LEU A 209 5.14 10.80 -27.01
C LEU A 209 5.78 12.18 -26.75
N VAL A 210 5.55 12.76 -25.57
CA VAL A 210 6.17 14.04 -25.17
C VAL A 210 7.69 13.91 -25.12
N PHE A 211 8.24 12.85 -24.55
CA PHE A 211 9.69 12.64 -24.48
C PHE A 211 10.30 12.54 -25.88
N PHE A 212 9.71 11.71 -26.75
CA PHE A 212 10.24 11.43 -28.08
C PHE A 212 10.09 12.62 -29.02
N PHE A 213 8.86 13.12 -29.21
CA PHE A 213 8.59 14.22 -30.13
C PHE A 213 9.13 15.55 -29.60
N GLY A 214 9.11 15.75 -28.28
CA GLY A 214 9.71 16.93 -27.65
C GLY A 214 11.21 17.00 -27.89
N ALA A 215 11.93 15.88 -27.76
CA ALA A 215 13.34 15.81 -28.13
C ALA A 215 13.53 15.97 -29.65
N TYR A 216 12.65 15.40 -30.47
CA TYR A 216 12.75 15.46 -31.94
C TYR A 216 12.66 16.89 -32.46
N PHE A 217 11.65 17.65 -32.02
CA PHE A 217 11.49 19.07 -32.40
C PHE A 217 12.64 19.95 -31.89
N MET A 218 13.26 19.60 -30.76
CA MET A 218 14.45 20.29 -30.30
C MET A 218 15.63 20.06 -31.26
N PHE A 219 15.80 18.83 -31.76
CA PHE A 219 16.92 18.45 -32.62
C PHE A 219 16.78 18.93 -34.08
N GLU A 220 15.56 19.15 -34.59
CA GLU A 220 15.36 19.73 -35.93
C GLU A 220 15.96 21.13 -36.08
N ASN A 221 16.00 21.92 -34.99
CA ASN A 221 16.64 23.23 -34.99
C ASN A 221 18.15 23.06 -34.77
N THR A 222 18.93 22.86 -35.83
CA THR A 222 20.37 22.50 -35.80
C THR A 222 21.33 23.45 -35.06
N THR A 223 20.83 24.55 -34.47
CA THR A 223 21.61 25.55 -33.70
C THR A 223 21.61 25.32 -32.18
N VAL A 224 21.36 24.08 -31.71
CA VAL A 224 21.18 23.81 -30.26
C VAL A 224 22.50 23.85 -29.46
N THR A 225 23.66 23.64 -30.10
CA THR A 225 24.96 23.79 -29.43
C THR A 225 25.55 25.18 -29.67
N SER A 226 25.99 25.85 -28.59
CA SER A 226 26.73 27.13 -28.68
C SER A 226 28.00 27.04 -29.54
N ASN A 227 28.51 25.83 -29.73
CA ASN A 227 29.76 25.53 -30.45
C ASN A 227 29.51 25.05 -31.90
N GLY A 228 28.25 24.99 -32.37
CA GLY A 228 27.90 24.56 -33.73
C GLY A 228 28.16 23.09 -34.03
N GLN A 229 28.37 22.26 -33.01
CA GLN A 229 28.57 20.81 -33.16
C GLN A 229 27.24 20.08 -33.36
N ILE A 230 27.21 19.16 -34.32
CA ILE A 230 26.05 18.33 -34.62
C ILE A 230 25.87 17.30 -33.49
N PHE A 231 24.65 17.17 -32.99
CA PHE A 231 24.34 16.11 -32.03
C PHE A 231 24.19 14.77 -32.75
N GLY A 232 24.85 13.75 -32.19
CA GLY A 232 24.72 12.38 -32.68
C GLY A 232 23.42 11.72 -32.20
N ASN A 233 23.10 10.58 -32.81
CA ASN A 233 21.97 9.75 -32.41
C ASN A 233 21.98 9.39 -30.91
N TRP A 234 23.17 9.09 -30.39
CA TRP A 234 23.35 8.75 -28.98
C TRP A 234 23.05 9.92 -28.04
N THR A 235 23.26 11.16 -28.48
CA THR A 235 22.88 12.36 -27.72
C THR A 235 21.36 12.50 -27.65
N PHE A 236 20.67 12.25 -28.77
CA PHE A 236 19.21 12.23 -28.82
C PHE A 236 18.62 11.19 -27.86
N GLY A 237 19.09 9.94 -27.95
CA GLY A 237 18.65 8.87 -27.07
C GLY A 237 18.94 9.14 -25.59
N THR A 238 20.08 9.77 -25.28
CA THR A 238 20.45 10.15 -23.92
C THR A 238 19.55 11.26 -23.37
N LEU A 239 19.16 12.23 -24.21
CA LEU A 239 18.22 13.28 -23.81
C LEU A 239 16.84 12.68 -23.47
N VAL A 240 16.28 11.88 -24.37
CA VAL A 240 15.00 11.19 -24.16
C VAL A 240 15.05 10.35 -22.87
N PHE A 241 16.14 9.60 -22.67
CA PHE A 241 16.32 8.79 -21.47
C PHE A 241 16.42 9.63 -20.19
N THR A 242 17.12 10.76 -20.23
CA THR A 242 17.25 11.70 -19.09
C THR A 242 15.87 12.21 -18.68
N VAL A 243 15.12 12.77 -19.63
CA VAL A 243 13.77 13.30 -19.38
C VAL A 243 12.86 12.21 -18.83
N MET A 244 12.92 11.01 -19.39
CA MET A 244 12.14 9.87 -18.93
C MET A 244 12.47 9.49 -17.49
N VAL A 245 13.75 9.28 -17.13
CA VAL A 245 14.14 8.89 -15.76
C VAL A 245 13.72 9.93 -14.73
N PHE A 246 13.91 11.21 -15.04
CA PHE A 246 13.46 12.28 -14.16
C PHE A 246 11.93 12.31 -14.03
N THR A 247 11.20 12.20 -15.15
CA THR A 247 9.73 12.25 -15.14
C THR A 247 9.14 11.09 -14.35
N VAL A 248 9.57 9.85 -14.58
CA VAL A 248 9.01 8.70 -13.84
C VAL A 248 9.31 8.79 -12.34
N THR A 249 10.52 9.20 -11.96
CA THR A 249 10.89 9.32 -10.54
C THR A 249 10.18 10.48 -9.85
N LEU A 250 10.01 11.62 -10.53
CA LEU A 250 9.23 12.75 -10.01
C LEU A 250 7.74 12.44 -9.96
N LYS A 251 7.19 11.69 -10.92
CA LYS A 251 5.83 11.15 -10.89
C LYS A 251 5.61 10.33 -9.62
N LEU A 252 6.54 9.42 -9.30
CA LEU A 252 6.47 8.63 -8.06
C LEU A 252 6.54 9.51 -6.80
N ALA A 253 7.42 10.52 -6.81
CA ALA A 253 7.50 11.50 -5.73
C ALA A 253 6.16 12.23 -5.54
N LEU A 254 5.49 12.63 -6.63
CA LEU A 254 4.17 13.27 -6.58
C LEU A 254 3.06 12.33 -6.08
N ASP A 255 3.16 11.03 -6.36
CA ASP A 255 2.23 9.99 -5.88
C ASP A 255 2.50 9.55 -4.42
N THR A 256 3.61 10.02 -3.81
CA THR A 256 3.97 9.73 -2.42
C THR A 256 3.22 10.62 -1.45
N HIS A 257 2.44 10.00 -0.56
CA HIS A 257 1.73 10.69 0.51
C HIS A 257 2.55 10.70 1.81
N TYR A 258 3.22 9.60 2.14
CA TYR A 258 4.00 9.47 3.37
C TYR A 258 5.50 9.59 3.13
N TRP A 259 6.01 10.79 3.34
CA TRP A 259 7.41 11.13 3.15
C TRP A 259 8.28 10.77 4.36
N THR A 260 8.89 9.59 4.32
CA THR A 260 9.92 9.18 5.28
C THR A 260 11.31 9.64 4.83
N TRP A 261 12.27 9.69 5.76
CA TRP A 261 13.66 9.99 5.41
C TRP A 261 14.25 8.94 4.44
N ILE A 262 13.85 7.67 4.58
CA ILE A 262 14.25 6.59 3.67
C ILE A 262 13.69 6.82 2.26
N ASN A 263 12.41 7.19 2.13
CA ASN A 263 11.82 7.48 0.82
C ASN A 263 12.52 8.66 0.13
N HIS A 264 12.84 9.74 0.87
CA HIS A 264 13.63 10.84 0.32
C HIS A 264 15.00 10.36 -0.16
N PHE A 265 15.72 9.63 0.68
CA PHE A 265 17.06 9.14 0.35
C PHE A 265 17.05 8.29 -0.92
N VAL A 266 16.07 7.39 -1.09
CA VAL A 266 16.02 6.49 -2.24
C VAL A 266 15.57 7.20 -3.51
N ILE A 267 14.57 8.08 -3.45
CA ILE A 267 14.09 8.84 -4.63
C ILE A 267 15.21 9.75 -5.15
N TRP A 268 15.75 10.63 -4.30
CA TRP A 268 16.81 11.56 -4.70
C TRP A 268 18.13 10.84 -4.96
N GLY A 269 18.44 9.80 -4.18
CA GLY A 269 19.60 8.94 -4.37
C GLY A 269 19.58 8.22 -5.72
N SER A 270 18.41 7.76 -6.20
CA SER A 270 18.31 7.15 -7.54
C SER A 270 18.56 8.14 -8.68
N LEU A 271 18.11 9.38 -8.54
CA LEU A 271 18.38 10.45 -9.52
C LEU A 271 19.85 10.82 -9.52
N LEU A 272 20.44 11.00 -8.33
CA LEU A 272 21.86 11.28 -8.19
C LEU A 272 22.71 10.12 -8.74
N PHE A 273 22.33 8.89 -8.43
CA PHE A 273 23.01 7.70 -8.93
C PHE A 273 22.97 7.64 -10.46
N TYR A 274 21.86 7.97 -11.09
CA TYR A 274 21.77 8.08 -12.55
C TYR A 274 22.77 9.11 -13.10
N ILE A 275 22.79 10.34 -12.57
CA ILE A 275 23.72 11.39 -13.02
C ILE A 275 25.19 10.97 -12.85
N VAL A 276 25.54 10.43 -11.68
CA VAL A 276 26.90 9.97 -11.39
C VAL A 276 27.28 8.83 -12.33
N PHE A 277 26.40 7.84 -12.51
CA PHE A 277 26.65 6.72 -13.41
C PHE A 277 26.86 7.20 -14.85
N SER A 278 26.00 8.09 -15.36
CA SER A 278 26.11 8.64 -16.71
C SER A 278 27.41 9.44 -16.93
N LEU A 279 27.87 10.19 -15.93
CA LEU A 279 29.17 10.88 -15.98
C LEU A 279 30.35 9.90 -15.99
N LEU A 280 30.31 8.88 -15.13
CA LEU A 280 31.38 7.86 -15.05
C LEU A 280 31.45 7.01 -16.32
N TRP A 281 30.31 6.61 -16.86
CA TRP A 281 30.19 5.81 -18.08
C TRP A 281 30.71 6.55 -19.30
N GLY A 282 30.34 7.83 -19.48
CA GLY A 282 30.78 8.64 -20.61
C GLY A 282 32.20 9.22 -20.49
N GLY A 283 32.75 9.33 -19.27
CA GLY A 283 34.03 10.02 -19.01
C GLY A 283 35.21 9.13 -18.65
N ILE A 284 35.05 8.19 -17.70
CA ILE A 284 36.18 7.51 -17.04
C ILE A 284 36.37 6.07 -17.53
N ILE A 285 35.30 5.37 -17.89
CA ILE A 285 35.34 3.94 -18.22
C ILE A 285 35.89 3.66 -19.64
N TRP A 286 36.04 4.72 -20.46
CA TRP A 286 36.56 4.67 -21.83
C TRP A 286 37.86 3.87 -22.04
N PRO A 287 38.91 3.98 -21.20
CA PRO A 287 40.19 3.28 -21.45
C PRO A 287 40.10 1.76 -21.27
N PHE A 288 39.06 1.26 -20.61
CA PHE A 288 38.97 -0.14 -20.16
C PHE A 288 38.00 -0.99 -20.97
N LEU A 289 37.25 -0.40 -21.91
CA LEU A 289 36.27 -1.10 -22.75
C LEU A 289 36.58 -0.90 -24.22
N SER A 290 36.77 -2.00 -24.96
CA SER A 290 37.24 -1.99 -26.35
C SER A 290 36.26 -1.38 -27.37
N TYR A 291 34.97 -1.22 -27.01
CA TYR A 291 33.94 -0.62 -27.85
C TYR A 291 33.00 0.24 -26.99
N GLN A 292 33.15 1.56 -27.03
CA GLN A 292 32.25 2.50 -26.37
C GLN A 292 31.77 3.58 -27.33
N ARG A 293 30.45 3.67 -27.50
CA ARG A 293 29.77 4.58 -28.44
C ARG A 293 29.29 5.88 -27.78
N MET A 294 29.46 6.00 -26.46
CA MET A 294 28.93 7.07 -25.60
C MET A 294 30.01 8.04 -25.08
N TYR A 295 31.21 8.04 -25.65
CA TYR A 295 32.31 8.89 -25.19
C TYR A 295 31.94 10.37 -25.19
N TYR A 296 32.00 11.00 -24.01
CA TYR A 296 31.71 12.42 -23.77
C TYR A 296 30.30 12.91 -24.17
N VAL A 297 29.40 12.03 -24.65
CA VAL A 297 28.05 12.36 -25.13
C VAL A 297 27.21 13.03 -24.05
N PHE A 298 27.25 12.49 -22.83
CA PHE A 298 26.48 13.04 -21.71
C PHE A 298 26.97 14.43 -21.29
N ILE A 299 28.29 14.65 -21.27
CA ILE A 299 28.87 15.95 -20.90
C ILE A 299 28.59 16.97 -21.99
N GLN A 300 28.67 16.59 -23.27
CA GLN A 300 28.33 17.46 -24.39
C GLN A 300 26.85 17.91 -24.35
N MET A 301 25.94 16.99 -24.01
CA MET A 301 24.53 17.30 -23.79
C MET A 301 24.35 18.31 -22.65
N LEU A 302 24.94 18.05 -21.48
CA LEU A 302 24.84 18.93 -20.31
C LEU A 302 25.55 20.28 -20.49
N SER A 303 26.53 20.37 -21.39
CA SER A 303 27.21 21.64 -21.71
C SER A 303 26.33 22.58 -22.55
N SER A 304 25.26 22.07 -23.17
CA SER A 304 24.34 22.89 -23.97
C SER A 304 23.24 23.49 -23.09
N GLY A 305 23.15 24.82 -23.06
CA GLY A 305 22.09 25.54 -22.33
C GLY A 305 20.67 25.18 -22.77
N PRO A 306 20.37 25.07 -24.08
CA PRO A 306 19.04 24.68 -24.55
C PRO A 306 18.59 23.28 -24.10
N ALA A 307 19.52 22.32 -23.92
CA ALA A 307 19.16 20.99 -23.44
C ALA A 307 18.61 21.03 -22.01
N TRP A 308 19.15 21.87 -21.12
CA TRP A 308 18.60 22.04 -19.76
C TRP A 308 17.18 22.61 -19.78
N LEU A 309 16.94 23.63 -20.61
CA LEU A 309 15.60 24.19 -20.77
C LEU A 309 14.62 23.16 -21.33
N ALA A 310 15.04 22.39 -22.33
CA ALA A 310 14.24 21.31 -22.88
C ALA A 310 13.95 20.22 -21.84
N ILE A 311 14.94 19.80 -21.04
CA ILE A 311 14.73 18.81 -19.99
C ILE A 311 13.67 19.28 -19.00
N VAL A 312 13.81 20.50 -18.48
CA VAL A 312 12.85 21.07 -17.52
C VAL A 312 11.47 21.21 -18.17
N LEU A 313 11.40 21.74 -19.39
CA LEU A 313 10.15 21.93 -20.11
C LEU A 313 9.44 20.58 -20.33
N LEU A 314 10.13 19.56 -20.84
CA LEU A 314 9.52 18.27 -21.13
C LEU A 314 9.06 17.56 -19.85
N ILE A 315 9.82 17.64 -18.75
CA ILE A 315 9.38 17.13 -17.44
C ILE A 315 8.10 17.85 -17.01
N THR A 316 8.06 19.18 -17.08
CA THR A 316 6.88 19.95 -16.64
C THR A 316 5.65 19.64 -17.48
N VAL A 317 5.77 19.57 -18.80
CA VAL A 317 4.67 19.24 -19.72
C VAL A 317 4.16 17.82 -19.47
N SER A 318 5.05 16.87 -19.20
CA SER A 318 4.67 15.46 -18.95
C SER A 318 3.95 15.31 -17.61
N LEU A 319 4.39 15.99 -16.55
CA LEU A 319 3.77 15.90 -15.22
C LEU A 319 2.50 16.76 -15.07
N LEU A 320 2.28 17.73 -15.96
CA LEU A 320 1.17 18.67 -15.86
C LEU A 320 -0.22 17.99 -15.86
N PRO A 321 -0.54 17.04 -16.76
CA PRO A 321 -1.84 16.38 -16.75
C PRO A 321 -2.12 15.62 -15.44
N ASP A 322 -1.11 15.01 -14.84
CA ASP A 322 -1.25 14.31 -13.56
C ASP A 322 -1.55 15.28 -12.41
N VAL A 323 -0.80 16.38 -12.33
CA VAL A 323 -1.02 17.40 -11.31
C VAL A 323 -2.40 18.02 -11.47
N LEU A 324 -2.79 18.38 -12.69
CA LEU A 324 -4.12 18.93 -12.98
C LEU A 324 -5.22 17.95 -12.59
N LYS A 325 -5.11 16.68 -12.99
CA LYS A 325 -6.09 15.65 -12.62
C LYS A 325 -6.20 15.50 -11.11
N LYS A 326 -5.09 15.41 -10.38
CA LYS A 326 -5.10 15.29 -8.92
C LYS A 326 -5.78 16.47 -8.25
N VAL A 327 -5.46 17.69 -8.67
CA VAL A 327 -6.04 18.92 -8.10
C VAL A 327 -7.53 19.00 -8.42
N LEU A 328 -7.92 18.78 -9.68
CA LEU A 328 -9.32 18.86 -10.12
C LEU A 328 -10.18 17.76 -9.49
N CYS A 329 -9.71 16.51 -9.46
CA CYS A 329 -10.43 15.41 -8.83
C CYS A 329 -10.61 15.66 -7.32
N ARG A 330 -9.58 16.15 -6.64
CA ARG A 330 -9.67 16.45 -5.20
C ARG A 330 -10.63 17.60 -4.90
N GLN A 331 -10.75 18.59 -5.77
CA GLN A 331 -11.67 19.72 -5.60
C GLN A 331 -13.12 19.36 -5.98
N LEU A 332 -13.33 18.67 -7.09
CA LEU A 332 -14.66 18.41 -7.64
C LEU A 332 -15.30 17.13 -7.11
N TRP A 333 -14.51 16.07 -6.93
CA TRP A 333 -14.99 14.74 -6.50
C TRP A 333 -14.06 14.13 -5.45
N PRO A 334 -13.99 14.70 -4.23
CA PRO A 334 -13.12 14.20 -3.18
C PRO A 334 -13.52 12.78 -2.79
N SER A 335 -12.53 11.88 -2.81
CA SER A 335 -12.68 10.49 -2.37
C SER A 335 -13.09 10.43 -0.89
N ALA A 336 -13.74 9.34 -0.46
CA ALA A 336 -14.14 9.19 0.95
C ALA A 336 -12.93 9.31 1.89
N THR A 337 -11.78 8.77 1.49
CA THR A 337 -10.50 8.93 2.17
C THR A 337 -10.09 10.40 2.34
N GLU A 338 -10.22 11.21 1.29
CA GLU A 338 -9.85 12.62 1.29
C GLU A 338 -10.82 13.48 2.12
N ARG A 339 -12.11 13.11 2.15
CA ARG A 339 -13.11 13.73 3.03
C ARG A 339 -12.78 13.50 4.51
N VAL A 340 -12.36 12.29 4.86
CA VAL A 340 -11.95 11.97 6.24
C VAL A 340 -10.66 12.70 6.63
N GLN A 341 -9.71 12.84 5.70
CA GLN A 341 -8.48 13.61 5.93
C GLN A 341 -8.74 15.11 6.11
N SER A 342 -9.55 15.72 5.24
CA SER A 342 -9.89 17.15 5.31
C SER A 342 -10.66 17.51 6.58
N THR A 343 -11.62 16.68 6.99
CA THR A 343 -12.33 16.86 8.27
C THR A 343 -11.38 16.83 9.47
N ARG A 344 -10.34 15.97 9.43
CA ARG A 344 -9.34 15.88 10.50
C ARG A 344 -8.41 17.08 10.53
N ALA A 345 -7.95 17.56 9.36
CA ALA A 345 -7.14 18.77 9.28
C ALA A 345 -7.90 19.97 9.87
N GLN A 346 -9.16 20.17 9.48
CA GLN A 346 -10.02 21.21 10.04
C GLN A 346 -10.23 21.07 11.55
N SER A 347 -10.40 19.84 12.05
CA SER A 347 -10.56 19.58 13.49
C SER A 347 -9.27 19.86 14.29
N GLN A 348 -8.10 19.55 13.73
CA GLN A 348 -6.82 19.87 14.36
C GLN A 348 -6.54 21.36 14.35
N ASP A 349 -6.84 22.06 13.25
CA ASP A 349 -6.68 23.52 13.16
C ASP A 349 -7.59 24.22 14.19
N HIS A 350 -8.84 23.78 14.33
CA HIS A 350 -9.75 24.31 15.34
C HIS A 350 -9.25 24.05 16.78
N LEU A 351 -8.66 22.88 17.06
CA LEU A 351 -8.10 22.59 18.39
C LEU A 351 -6.84 23.42 18.67
N LEU A 352 -6.00 23.67 17.66
CA LEU A 352 -4.83 24.53 17.77
C LEU A 352 -5.23 25.99 17.96
N ASP A 353 -6.27 26.47 17.28
CA ASP A 353 -6.81 27.81 17.46
C ASP A 353 -7.43 27.99 18.86
N VAL A 354 -8.20 27.02 19.35
CA VAL A 354 -8.71 27.04 20.74
C VAL A 354 -7.55 27.02 21.73
N SER A 355 -6.52 26.21 21.51
CA SER A 355 -5.34 26.14 22.39
C SER A 355 -4.58 27.47 22.42
N ARG A 356 -4.44 28.15 21.27
CA ARG A 356 -3.87 29.51 21.20
C ARG A 356 -4.75 30.51 21.93
N PHE A 357 -6.07 30.42 21.77
CA PHE A 357 -7.02 31.33 22.42
C PHE A 357 -7.00 31.21 23.94
N VAL A 358 -6.92 29.97 24.45
CA VAL A 358 -6.74 29.68 25.88
C VAL A 358 -5.39 30.17 26.38
N SER A 359 -4.31 29.96 25.61
CA SER A 359 -2.97 30.45 25.98
C SER A 359 -2.90 31.98 26.10
N LEU A 360 -3.61 32.70 25.23
CA LEU A 360 -3.73 34.17 25.27
C LEU A 360 -4.58 34.70 26.44
N HIS A 361 -5.49 33.90 27.00
CA HIS A 361 -6.37 34.28 28.11
C HIS A 361 -5.93 33.69 29.47
N SER A 362 -4.81 32.98 29.52
CA SER A 362 -4.20 32.54 30.79
C SER A 362 -3.65 33.75 31.55
N PRO A 363 -4.09 34.05 32.79
CA PRO A 363 -3.47 35.10 33.59
C PRO A 363 -2.02 34.71 33.90
N SER A 364 -1.08 35.61 33.64
CA SER A 364 0.34 35.44 33.96
C SER A 364 0.54 35.20 35.46
N PRO A 365 1.28 34.16 35.89
CA PRO A 365 1.60 33.98 37.29
C PRO A 365 2.52 35.12 37.76
N SER A 366 2.06 35.85 38.76
CA SER A 366 2.81 36.91 39.43
C SER A 366 4.15 36.38 39.96
N ALA A 367 5.24 37.05 39.58
CA ALA A 367 6.60 36.74 39.95
C ALA A 367 6.78 36.64 41.47
N THR A 368 7.15 35.45 41.96
CA THR A 368 7.70 35.27 43.31
C THR A 368 9.17 34.90 43.16
N GLN A 369 10.04 35.65 43.85
CA GLN A 369 11.50 35.61 43.69
C GLN A 369 12.13 34.25 44.08
N PRO A 370 13.29 33.89 43.49
CA PRO A 370 14.02 32.67 43.86
C PRO A 370 14.91 32.89 45.11
N GLY A 371 14.70 32.09 46.15
CA GLY A 371 15.63 31.96 47.28
C GLY A 371 16.83 31.05 46.94
N PRO A 372 18.01 31.25 47.58
CA PRO A 372 19.24 30.61 47.15
C PRO A 372 19.34 29.13 47.55
N CYS A 373 19.91 28.36 46.62
CA CYS A 373 20.20 26.94 46.67
C CYS A 373 21.39 26.66 47.61
N SER A 374 21.23 25.82 48.63
CA SER A 374 22.33 25.20 49.37
C SER A 374 22.55 23.76 48.88
N ARG A 375 23.72 23.52 48.29
CA ARG A 375 24.26 22.22 47.87
C ARG A 375 24.58 21.36 49.09
N GLN A 376 24.25 20.07 49.05
CA GLN A 376 25.06 18.97 49.60
C GLN A 376 24.53 17.61 49.10
N PRO A 377 25.32 16.52 49.15
CA PRO A 377 25.59 15.70 47.98
C PRO A 377 24.82 14.38 47.96
N THR A 378 24.76 13.83 46.74
CA THR A 378 24.25 12.50 46.40
C THR A 378 24.82 11.38 47.27
N PRO A 379 23.98 10.40 47.65
CA PRO A 379 24.39 9.00 47.68
C PRO A 379 23.62 8.19 46.64
N THR A 380 24.38 7.37 45.93
CA THR A 380 23.96 6.27 45.05
C THR A 380 23.17 5.20 45.81
N CYS A 381 22.09 4.68 45.21
CA CYS A 381 21.51 3.38 45.54
C CYS A 381 20.85 2.72 44.29
N PRO A 382 20.70 1.38 44.29
CA PRO A 382 20.73 0.54 43.08
C PRO A 382 19.36 0.12 42.55
N GLU A 383 19.39 -0.59 41.40
CA GLU A 383 18.28 -1.26 40.74
C GLU A 383 17.39 -2.10 41.68
N SER A 384 16.07 -1.96 41.54
CA SER A 384 15.16 -3.08 41.28
C SER A 384 13.69 -2.66 41.30
N THR A 385 12.93 -3.32 40.43
CA THR A 385 11.50 -3.66 40.51
C THR A 385 10.46 -2.72 39.88
N GLU A 386 9.71 -3.36 38.98
CA GLU A 386 8.51 -2.99 38.26
C GLU A 386 7.51 -2.10 39.03
N CYS A 387 6.92 -1.12 38.35
CA CYS A 387 5.55 -0.73 38.69
C CYS A 387 4.73 -0.29 37.48
N SER A 388 3.54 -0.87 37.43
CA SER A 388 2.52 -0.80 36.40
C SER A 388 1.82 0.55 36.43
N VAL A 389 1.62 1.16 35.27
CA VAL A 389 0.85 2.41 35.12
C VAL A 389 -0.65 2.08 35.09
N LEU A 390 -1.36 2.42 36.16
CA LEU A 390 -2.81 2.67 36.18
C LEU A 390 -3.07 4.16 35.87
N PRO A 391 -4.14 4.50 35.12
CA PRO A 391 -4.52 5.89 34.86
C PRO A 391 -5.39 6.47 36.00
N PRO A 392 -5.46 7.81 36.15
CA PRO A 392 -6.31 8.43 37.14
C PRO A 392 -7.79 8.41 36.70
N THR A 393 -8.64 8.05 37.66
CA THR A 393 -10.08 8.38 37.75
C THR A 393 -10.24 9.91 37.80
N VAL A 394 -11.35 10.54 37.40
CA VAL A 394 -12.64 10.58 38.11
C VAL A 394 -13.66 11.34 37.23
N SER A 395 -14.88 10.84 37.07
CA SER A 395 -16.07 11.68 37.21
C SER A 395 -17.20 10.88 37.84
N VAL A 396 -17.67 11.42 38.96
CA VAL A 396 -18.74 10.93 39.83
C VAL A 396 -20.08 11.37 39.25
N TRP A 397 -21.06 10.47 39.15
CA TRP A 397 -22.46 10.84 39.34
C TRP A 397 -23.26 9.69 39.95
N ASN A 398 -24.25 10.09 40.75
CA ASN A 398 -24.62 9.47 42.01
C ASN A 398 -25.88 8.58 41.89
N SER A 399 -25.85 7.47 42.63
CA SER A 399 -26.96 6.75 43.30
C SER A 399 -28.41 6.83 42.78
N ARG A 400 -28.98 5.64 42.50
CA ARG A 400 -30.27 5.18 43.09
C ARG A 400 -30.32 3.64 43.13
N ARG A 401 -30.29 3.08 44.34
CA ARG A 401 -30.60 1.68 44.64
C ARG A 401 -32.11 1.47 44.72
N ARG A 402 -32.59 0.30 44.29
CA ARG A 402 -33.70 -0.43 44.93
C ARG A 402 -33.28 -1.89 45.07
N PRO A 403 -33.39 -2.51 46.26
CA PRO A 403 -33.25 -3.95 46.44
C PRO A 403 -34.63 -4.62 46.41
N SER A 404 -34.76 -5.77 45.74
CA SER A 404 -35.89 -6.67 45.95
C SER A 404 -35.37 -8.04 46.36
N SER A 405 -35.58 -8.34 47.62
CA SER A 405 -35.47 -9.65 48.25
C SER A 405 -36.70 -10.50 47.94
N ARG A 406 -36.52 -11.83 47.77
CA ARG A 406 -37.26 -12.94 48.43
C ARG A 406 -37.18 -14.28 47.63
N PRO A 407 -37.43 -15.44 48.28
CA PRO A 407 -36.52 -16.59 48.28
C PRO A 407 -37.00 -17.84 47.52
N CYS A 408 -36.12 -18.85 47.44
CA CYS A 408 -36.39 -20.23 47.06
C CYS A 408 -37.32 -20.98 48.04
N PRO A 409 -37.96 -22.07 47.57
CA PRO A 409 -38.23 -23.23 48.42
C PRO A 409 -37.66 -24.56 47.86
N HIS A 410 -37.19 -25.40 48.80
CA HIS A 410 -36.91 -26.86 48.71
C HIS A 410 -38.18 -27.65 48.32
N GLY A 411 -38.22 -28.91 47.85
CA GLY A 411 -37.30 -30.07 47.67
C GLY A 411 -38.11 -31.16 46.90
N PRO A 412 -37.92 -32.50 47.02
CA PRO A 412 -36.86 -33.29 47.67
C PRO A 412 -36.20 -34.36 46.76
N CYS A 413 -35.26 -35.10 47.35
CA CYS A 413 -34.43 -36.18 46.81
C CYS A 413 -35.17 -37.44 46.31
N GLY A 414 -34.50 -38.17 45.42
CA GLY A 414 -34.74 -39.59 45.12
C GLY A 414 -33.50 -40.22 44.46
N GLU A 415 -32.83 -41.12 45.17
CA GLU A 415 -31.73 -41.98 44.72
C GLU A 415 -32.20 -42.99 43.64
N THR A 416 -31.28 -43.44 42.76
CA THR A 416 -31.01 -44.87 42.46
C THR A 416 -30.01 -45.03 41.30
N GLY A 417 -29.00 -45.91 41.51
CA GLY A 417 -28.26 -46.71 40.50
C GLY A 417 -27.35 -45.95 39.52
N GLY A 418 -26.03 -46.14 39.43
CA GLY A 418 -25.25 -47.35 39.58
C GLY A 418 -25.12 -48.09 38.24
N GLU A 419 -24.08 -47.80 37.45
CA GLU A 419 -23.36 -48.81 36.66
C GLU A 419 -22.04 -48.26 36.08
N GLN A 420 -20.95 -48.92 36.46
CA GLN A 420 -19.64 -48.87 35.83
C GLN A 420 -19.69 -49.67 34.53
N ILE A 421 -19.04 -49.18 33.46
CA ILE A 421 -18.46 -50.07 32.45
C ILE A 421 -17.03 -49.59 32.13
N THR A 422 -16.10 -50.50 32.41
CA THR A 422 -14.67 -50.51 32.09
C THR A 422 -14.40 -51.02 30.68
N SER A 423 -13.22 -50.63 30.13
CA SER A 423 -12.44 -51.32 29.07
C SER A 423 -13.07 -51.36 27.65
N SER A 424 -12.36 -51.40 26.52
CA SER A 424 -10.97 -51.72 26.18
C SER A 424 -10.74 -51.34 24.70
N SER A 425 -9.48 -51.04 24.38
CA SER A 425 -8.74 -51.50 23.19
C SER A 425 -9.48 -51.79 21.88
N LEU A 426 -9.25 -50.95 20.86
CA LEU A 426 -8.65 -51.30 19.55
C LEU A 426 -8.34 -50.04 18.74
#